data_AF-A0A829HHE6-F1
#
_entry.id   AF-A0A829HHE6-F1
#
_cell.length_a   1.000
_cell.length_b   1.000
_cell.length_c   1.000
_cell.angle_alpha   90.00
_cell.angle_beta   90.00
_cell.angle_gamma   90.00
#
_symmetry.space_group_name_H-M   'P 1'
#
loop_
_entity.id
_entity.type
_entity.pdbx_description
1 polymer ?
#
loop_
_entity_poly.entity_id
_entity_poly.type
_entity_poly.pdbx_seq_one_letter_code
_entity_poly.pdbx_strand_id
1 'polypeptide(L)'
;MINPKMLSQLSNLFKSSKATPEQLFLQEHALSFDAEQGPILNGIVLNELGFRLEYFSNRKLDRFDDLEKLFRIAPQINEKIDLELYSQRFVERLGNTEENLKELKQAIKVLNDYYVKFKRAR
;
A
#
# COMPACT_ATOMS: atom_id res chain seq x y z
N MET A 1 7.98 28.86 32.27
CA MET A 1 7.66 29.70 31.10
C MET A 1 8.51 29.23 29.92
N ILE A 2 7.90 28.77 28.83
CA ILE A 2 8.66 28.33 27.65
C ILE A 2 9.11 29.58 26.89
N ASN A 3 10.41 29.69 26.59
CA ASN A 3 10.98 30.86 25.94
C ASN A 3 10.46 30.97 24.49
N PRO A 4 9.80 32.06 24.08
CA PRO A 4 9.26 32.23 22.73
C PRO A 4 10.34 32.10 21.63
N LYS A 5 11.61 32.38 21.98
CA LYS A 5 12.76 32.20 21.08
C LYS A 5 13.03 30.72 20.79
N MET A 6 12.90 29.83 21.77
CA MET A 6 13.04 28.37 21.61
C MET A 6 11.89 27.80 20.76
N LEU A 7 10.66 28.27 20.95
CA LEU A 7 9.51 27.87 20.11
C LEU A 7 9.68 28.34 18.65
N SER A 8 10.25 29.53 18.44
CA SER A 8 10.55 30.04 17.10
C SER A 8 11.68 29.27 16.40
N GLN A 9 12.68 28.80 17.15
CA GLN A 9 13.78 27.99 16.61
C GLN A 9 13.31 26.58 16.25
N LEU A 10 12.49 25.95 17.10
CA LEU A 10 11.87 24.67 16.81
C LEU A 10 10.95 24.77 15.57
N SER A 11 10.08 25.77 15.51
CA SER A 11 9.21 25.97 14.34
C SER A 11 9.97 26.29 13.06
N ASN A 12 11.12 26.97 13.13
CA ASN A 12 11.98 27.21 11.97
C ASN A 12 12.79 25.97 11.55
N LEU A 13 13.17 25.10 12.50
CA LEU A 13 13.73 23.77 12.21
C LEU A 13 12.73 22.86 11.50
N PHE A 14 11.45 22.90 11.88
CA PHE A 14 10.39 22.19 11.16
C PHE A 14 10.06 22.80 9.78
N LYS A 15 10.22 24.12 9.61
CA LYS A 15 10.03 24.80 8.32
C LYS A 15 11.17 24.60 7.31
N SER A 16 12.37 24.18 7.75
CA SER A 16 13.54 24.07 6.86
C SER A 16 13.72 22.70 6.21
N SER A 17 12.95 21.68 6.62
CA SER A 17 12.97 20.35 6.01
C SER A 17 11.87 20.28 4.96
N LYS A 18 12.17 20.60 3.69
CA LYS A 18 11.27 20.23 2.59
C LYS A 18 11.05 18.72 2.66
N ALA A 19 9.80 18.28 2.73
CA ALA A 19 9.45 16.87 2.73
C ALA A 19 10.12 16.17 1.53
N THR A 20 10.70 14.99 1.77
CA THR A 20 11.30 14.22 0.68
C THR A 20 10.22 13.76 -0.29
N PRO A 21 10.56 13.47 -1.56
CA PRO A 21 9.60 12.90 -2.51
C PRO A 21 8.92 11.62 -1.99
N GLU A 22 9.63 10.82 -1.20
CA GLU A 22 9.07 9.62 -0.55
C GLU A 22 8.04 9.99 0.51
N GLN A 23 8.34 10.95 1.39
CA GLN A 23 7.41 11.43 2.40
C GLN A 23 6.14 12.04 1.79
N LEU A 24 6.28 12.80 0.71
CA LEU A 24 5.15 13.35 -0.03
C LEU A 24 4.27 12.25 -0.63
N PHE A 25 4.88 11.22 -1.23
CA PHE A 25 4.14 10.08 -1.76
C PHE A 25 3.38 9.32 -0.66
N LEU A 26 4.04 9.04 0.47
CA LEU A 26 3.41 8.38 1.62
C LEU A 26 2.22 9.19 2.13
N GLN A 27 2.36 10.51 2.24
CA GLN A 27 1.29 11.40 2.66
C GLN A 27 0.13 11.47 1.65
N GLU A 28 0.43 11.64 0.35
CA GLU A 28 -0.55 11.75 -0.73
C GLU A 28 -1.44 10.51 -0.82
N HIS A 29 -0.85 9.33 -0.62
CA HIS A 29 -1.57 8.06 -0.68
C HIS A 29 -2.09 7.57 0.68
N ALA A 30 -1.88 8.32 1.77
CA ALA A 30 -2.12 7.87 3.14
C ALA A 30 -1.56 6.45 3.39
N LEU A 31 -0.33 6.22 2.91
CA LEU A 31 0.40 4.97 3.04
C LEU A 31 1.39 5.09 4.21
N SER A 32 1.35 4.12 5.11
CA SER A 32 2.37 3.93 6.15
C SER A 32 2.74 2.45 6.27
N PHE A 33 3.82 2.18 7.00
CA PHE A 33 4.29 0.82 7.25
C PHE A 33 4.47 0.67 8.75
N ASP A 34 3.75 -0.30 9.31
CA ASP A 34 3.89 -0.72 10.70
C ASP A 34 4.77 -1.98 10.76
N ALA A 35 5.58 -2.09 11.81
CA ALA A 35 6.54 -3.18 11.94
C ALA A 35 5.89 -4.55 12.19
N GLU A 36 4.70 -4.58 12.80
CA GLU A 36 3.97 -5.82 13.14
C GLU A 36 2.85 -6.09 12.14
N GLN A 37 2.10 -5.04 11.79
CA GLN A 37 0.90 -5.11 10.95
C GLN A 37 1.23 -5.02 9.46
N GLY A 38 2.38 -4.44 9.09
CA GLY A 38 2.82 -4.27 7.71
C GLY A 38 2.22 -3.03 7.03
N PRO A 39 1.96 -3.05 5.71
CA PRO A 39 1.49 -1.86 5.00
C PRO A 39 0.07 -1.46 5.42
N ILE A 40 -0.12 -0.18 5.71
CA ILE A 40 -1.40 0.44 6.05
C ILE A 40 -1.73 1.49 4.99
N LEU A 41 -2.88 1.35 4.33
CA LEU A 41 -3.31 2.27 3.27
C LEU A 41 -4.69 2.83 3.60
N ASN A 42 -4.83 4.15 3.68
CA ASN A 42 -6.07 4.82 4.10
C ASN A 42 -6.61 4.29 5.45
N GLY A 43 -5.70 3.92 6.37
CA GLY A 43 -6.06 3.33 7.67
C GLY A 43 -6.40 1.83 7.64
N ILE A 44 -6.38 1.19 6.46
CA ILE A 44 -6.64 -0.25 6.32
C ILE A 44 -5.31 -1.00 6.39
N VAL A 45 -5.23 -1.98 7.30
CA VAL A 45 -4.09 -2.90 7.40
C VAL A 45 -4.18 -3.91 6.25
N LEU A 46 -3.34 -3.75 5.23
CA LEU A 46 -3.46 -4.55 3.99
C LEU A 46 -3.22 -6.04 4.22
N ASN A 47 -2.42 -6.41 5.21
CA ASN A 47 -2.19 -7.82 5.55
C ASN A 47 -3.43 -8.55 6.09
N GLU A 48 -4.47 -7.84 6.53
CA GLU A 48 -5.76 -8.45 6.85
C GLU A 48 -6.47 -8.98 5.58
N LEU A 49 -6.11 -8.47 4.41
CA LEU A 49 -6.60 -8.92 3.10
C LEU A 49 -5.77 -10.09 2.53
N GLY A 50 -4.86 -10.66 3.33
CA GLY A 50 -3.91 -11.70 2.92
C GLY A 50 -4.55 -12.93 2.28
N PHE A 51 -5.74 -13.32 2.72
CA PHE A 51 -6.50 -14.44 2.13
C PHE A 51 -6.92 -14.19 0.67
N ARG A 52 -7.26 -12.95 0.30
CA ARG A 52 -7.53 -12.58 -1.11
C ARG A 52 -6.24 -12.61 -1.92
N LEU A 53 -5.16 -12.08 -1.34
CA LEU A 53 -3.84 -12.07 -1.96
C LEU A 53 -3.34 -13.50 -2.22
N GLU A 54 -3.51 -14.41 -1.26
CA GLU A 54 -3.14 -15.83 -1.39
C GLU A 54 -3.91 -16.49 -2.55
N TYR A 55 -5.21 -16.24 -2.64
CA TYR A 55 -6.03 -16.77 -3.73
C TYR A 55 -5.58 -16.26 -5.11
N PHE A 56 -5.47 -14.94 -5.28
CA PHE A 56 -5.12 -14.37 -6.57
C PHE A 56 -3.66 -14.68 -6.95
N SER A 57 -2.75 -14.76 -5.99
CA SER A 57 -1.35 -15.08 -6.24
C SER A 57 -1.09 -16.56 -6.59
N ASN A 58 -2.10 -17.45 -6.50
CA ASN A 58 -1.92 -18.91 -6.54
C ASN A 58 -1.03 -19.40 -5.37
N ARG A 59 -1.32 -18.95 -4.15
CA ARG A 59 -0.61 -19.31 -2.91
C ARG A 59 0.86 -18.91 -2.88
N LYS A 60 1.26 -18.01 -3.79
CA LYS A 60 2.64 -17.51 -3.87
C LYS A 60 2.89 -16.41 -2.84
N LEU A 61 1.85 -15.68 -2.44
CA LEU A 61 1.95 -14.52 -1.56
C LEU A 61 0.65 -14.37 -0.77
N ASP A 62 0.76 -14.28 0.55
CA ASP A 62 -0.34 -14.12 1.52
C ASP A 62 -0.20 -12.83 2.34
N ARG A 63 0.86 -12.06 2.10
CA ARG A 63 1.16 -10.80 2.78
C ARG A 63 1.69 -9.74 1.81
N PHE A 64 1.43 -8.48 2.11
CA PHE A 64 1.81 -7.32 1.29
C PHE A 64 3.19 -6.74 1.64
N ASP A 65 3.87 -7.26 2.67
CA ASP A 65 5.17 -6.74 3.14
C ASP A 65 6.29 -6.93 2.10
N ASP A 66 6.25 -8.03 1.34
CA ASP A 66 7.26 -8.33 0.31
C ASP A 66 6.95 -7.56 -0.98
N LEU A 67 7.30 -6.28 -0.98
CA LEU A 67 7.06 -5.35 -2.08
C LEU A 67 7.69 -5.80 -3.41
N GLU A 68 8.88 -6.40 -3.37
CA GLU A 68 9.54 -6.90 -4.57
C GLU A 68 8.78 -8.09 -5.17
N LYS A 69 8.38 -9.05 -4.32
CA LYS A 69 7.59 -10.19 -4.77
C LYS A 69 6.20 -9.78 -5.24
N LEU A 70 5.53 -8.87 -4.52
CA LEU A 70 4.26 -8.28 -4.93
C LEU A 70 4.38 -7.66 -6.33
N PHE A 71 5.40 -6.83 -6.56
CA PHE A 71 5.66 -6.22 -7.86
C PHE A 71 5.84 -7.26 -8.97
N ARG A 72 6.64 -8.31 -8.73
CA ARG A 72 6.89 -9.39 -9.71
C ARG A 72 5.62 -10.16 -10.09
N ILE A 73 4.73 -10.40 -9.14
CA ILE A 73 3.54 -11.25 -9.37
C ILE A 73 2.25 -10.44 -9.63
N ALA A 74 2.29 -9.13 -9.47
CA ALA A 74 1.12 -8.26 -9.64
C ALA A 74 0.42 -8.40 -11.00
N PRO A 75 1.10 -8.59 -12.15
CA PRO A 75 0.41 -8.85 -13.42
C PRO A 75 -0.52 -10.07 -13.36
N GLN A 76 -0.05 -11.18 -12.78
CA GLN A 76 -0.85 -12.41 -12.62
C GLN A 76 -2.03 -12.20 -11.65
N ILE A 77 -1.83 -11.43 -10.58
CA ILE A 77 -2.91 -11.09 -9.64
C ILE A 77 -3.98 -10.25 -10.34
N ASN A 78 -3.56 -9.19 -11.03
CA ASN A 78 -4.46 -8.25 -11.70
C ASN A 78 -5.28 -8.94 -12.79
N GLU A 79 -4.66 -9.82 -13.58
CA GLU A 79 -5.35 -10.60 -14.62
C GLU A 79 -6.51 -11.42 -14.03
N LYS A 80 -6.28 -12.09 -12.90
CA LYS A 80 -7.34 -12.87 -12.24
C LYS A 80 -8.43 -12.01 -11.63
N ILE A 81 -8.08 -10.87 -11.03
CA ILE A 81 -9.07 -9.92 -10.54
C ILE A 81 -9.92 -9.41 -11.72
N ASP A 82 -9.29 -9.11 -12.86
CA ASP A 82 -9.99 -8.66 -14.07
C ASP A 82 -10.93 -9.74 -14.63
N LEU A 83 -10.56 -11.02 -14.57
CA LEU A 83 -11.45 -12.11 -14.93
C LEU A 83 -12.68 -12.20 -14.01
N GLU A 84 -12.53 -12.01 -12.69
CA GLU A 84 -13.68 -11.96 -11.77
C GLU A 84 -14.58 -10.74 -12.05
N LEU A 85 -13.97 -9.57 -12.24
CA LEU A 85 -14.70 -8.33 -12.57
C LEU A 85 -15.45 -8.44 -13.89
N TYR A 86 -14.82 -9.00 -14.93
CA TYR A 86 -15.43 -9.17 -16.24
C TYR A 86 -16.56 -10.20 -16.22
N SER A 87 -16.34 -11.34 -15.57
CA SER A 87 -17.33 -12.42 -15.52
C SER A 87 -18.48 -12.14 -14.54
N GLN A 88 -18.30 -11.18 -13.62
CA GLN A 88 -19.23 -10.90 -12.51
C GLN A 88 -19.52 -12.15 -11.65
N ARG A 89 -18.58 -13.10 -11.64
CA ARG A 89 -18.63 -14.33 -10.83
C ARG A 89 -17.63 -14.21 -9.70
N PHE A 90 -18.07 -13.55 -8.63
CA PHE A 90 -17.23 -13.30 -7.46
C PHE A 90 -17.11 -14.55 -6.59
N VAL A 91 -15.92 -14.77 -6.04
CA VAL A 91 -15.69 -15.86 -5.11
C VAL A 91 -16.32 -15.56 -3.75
N GLU A 92 -17.47 -16.20 -3.48
CA GLU A 92 -18.28 -15.96 -2.27
C GLU A 92 -17.49 -16.16 -0.96
N ARG A 93 -16.67 -17.21 -0.86
CA ARG A 93 -15.87 -17.50 0.34
C ARG A 93 -14.83 -16.42 0.68
N LEU A 94 -14.50 -15.53 -0.26
CA LEU A 94 -13.60 -14.39 -0.06
C LEU A 94 -14.38 -13.09 0.18
N GLY A 95 -15.71 -13.14 0.15
CA GLY A 95 -16.58 -11.97 0.19
C GLY A 95 -16.23 -10.97 -0.91
N ASN A 96 -15.83 -11.45 -2.10
CA ASN A 96 -15.44 -10.58 -3.20
C ASN A 96 -16.65 -9.79 -3.71
N THR A 97 -16.45 -8.51 -3.98
CA THR A 97 -17.40 -7.62 -4.64
C THR A 97 -16.65 -6.82 -5.68
N GLU A 98 -17.36 -6.23 -6.64
CA GLU A 98 -16.73 -5.35 -7.62
C GLU A 98 -15.94 -4.21 -6.95
N GLU A 99 -16.51 -3.62 -5.90
CA GLU A 99 -15.89 -2.52 -5.14
C GLU A 99 -14.58 -2.96 -4.48
N ASN A 100 -14.60 -4.03 -3.67
CA ASN A 100 -13.41 -4.43 -2.93
C ASN A 100 -12.30 -4.99 -3.84
N LEU A 101 -12.65 -5.52 -5.01
CA LEU A 101 -11.67 -5.95 -6.02
C LEU A 101 -11.01 -4.74 -6.70
N LYS A 102 -11.77 -3.66 -6.96
CA LYS A 102 -11.19 -2.40 -7.45
C LYS A 102 -10.28 -1.76 -6.40
N GLU A 103 -10.69 -1.76 -5.14
CA GLU A 103 -9.87 -1.29 -4.02
C GLU A 103 -8.58 -2.10 -3.87
N LEU A 104 -8.66 -3.44 -3.97
CA LEU A 104 -7.50 -4.32 -3.93
C LEU A 104 -6.52 -4.02 -5.06
N LYS A 105 -7.01 -3.83 -6.30
CA LYS A 105 -6.15 -3.42 -7.43
C LYS A 105 -5.47 -2.08 -7.16
N GLN A 106 -6.20 -1.11 -6.62
CA GLN A 106 -5.65 0.20 -6.29
C GLN A 106 -4.57 0.10 -5.20
N ALA A 107 -4.78 -0.71 -4.18
CA ALA A 107 -3.79 -0.95 -3.12
C ALA A 107 -2.50 -1.58 -3.69
N ILE A 108 -2.63 -2.62 -4.51
CA ILE A 108 -1.49 -3.26 -5.18
C ILE A 108 -0.73 -2.25 -6.06
N LYS A 109 -1.46 -1.41 -6.80
CA LYS A 109 -0.87 -0.36 -7.63
C LYS A 109 -0.05 0.62 -6.79
N VAL A 110 -0.61 1.13 -5.70
CA VAL A 110 0.09 2.09 -4.81
C VAL A 110 1.37 1.49 -4.24
N LEU A 111 1.32 0.24 -3.75
CA LEU A 111 2.49 -0.46 -3.21
C LEU A 111 3.57 -0.71 -4.28
N ASN A 112 3.16 -1.08 -5.50
CA ASN A 112 4.10 -1.26 -6.61
C ASN A 112 4.74 0.06 -7.06
N ASP A 113 3.95 1.13 -7.14
CA ASP A 113 4.45 2.46 -7.47
C ASP A 113 5.46 2.94 -6.41
N TYR A 114 5.16 2.70 -5.12
CA TYR A 114 6.07 2.97 -4.02
C TYR A 114 7.38 2.19 -4.16
N TYR A 115 7.29 0.87 -4.40
CA TYR A 115 8.46 0.01 -4.59
C TYR A 115 9.36 0.51 -5.72
N VAL A 116 8.79 0.74 -6.90
CA VAL A 116 9.54 1.16 -8.09
C VAL A 116 10.19 2.53 -7.89
N LYS A 117 9.48 3.47 -7.26
CA LYS A 117 9.98 4.85 -7.08
C LYS A 117 11.07 4.94 -6.01
N PHE A 118 10.95 4.18 -4.90
CA PHE A 118 11.72 4.45 -3.68
C PHE A 118 12.52 3.27 -3.11
N LYS A 119 12.18 2.02 -3.43
CA LYS A 119 12.80 0.84 -2.79
C LYS A 119 13.59 -0.05 -3.74
N ARG A 120 13.24 -0.07 -5.03
CA ARG A 120 13.92 -0.89 -6.02
C ARG A 120 15.36 -0.43 -6.22
N ALA A 121 16.32 -1.34 -6.04
CA ALA A 121 17.72 -1.10 -6.41
C ALA A 121 17.81 -0.78 -7.92
N ARG A 122 18.57 0.27 -8.25
CA ARG A 122 18.78 0.73 -9.63
C ARG A 122 20.06 0.16 -10.21
#